data_AF-A0A7W2U3W7-F1
#
_entry.id   AF-A0A7W2U3W7-F1
#
_cell.length_a   1.000
_cell.length_b   1.000
_cell.length_c   1.000
_cell.angle_alpha   90.00
_cell.angle_beta   90.00
_cell.angle_gamma   90.00
#
_symmetry.space_group_name_H-M   'P 1'
#
loop_
_entity.id
_entity.type
_entity.pdbx_description
1 polymer ?
#
loop_
_entity_poly.entity_id
_entity_poly.type
_entity_poly.pdbx_seq_one_letter_code
_entity_poly.pdbx_strand_id
1 'polypeptide(L)'
;MQIQKLYSTIKPYAVISLLVLGGISSLNVNAMGHKSEAHNIEKSQVEGESSNKHHDKMKKHLHRLAKKLDLTSEQRNEIKAIYVAMKEDRKADEKSLSSFKEQMNSLLKAGKFDEAKFSVIYDKYQKNFKMVAMEKAKRRHAILQVLTPEQQTKYLTMRKHR
;
A
#
# COMPACT_ATOMS: atom_id res chain seq x y z
N MET A 1 5.51 7.55 -14.68
CA MET A 1 5.37 9.03 -14.62
C MET A 1 4.30 9.54 -13.65
N GLN A 2 3.63 8.69 -12.86
CA GLN A 2 2.60 9.11 -11.89
C GLN A 2 3.15 9.43 -10.48
N ILE A 3 4.34 8.93 -10.14
CA ILE A 3 4.93 9.09 -8.79
C ILE A 3 5.39 10.53 -8.56
N GLN A 4 5.92 11.23 -9.58
CA GLN A 4 6.35 12.63 -9.42
C GLN A 4 5.18 13.59 -9.27
N LYS A 5 3.99 13.25 -9.82
CA LYS A 5 2.79 14.09 -9.64
C LYS A 5 2.34 14.12 -8.19
N LEU A 6 2.47 13.02 -7.44
CA LEU A 6 2.13 12.99 -6.01
C LEU A 6 3.03 13.92 -5.18
N TYR A 7 4.34 13.94 -5.47
CA TYR A 7 5.30 14.83 -4.79
C TYR A 7 5.12 16.32 -5.18
N SER A 8 4.55 16.61 -6.34
CA SER A 8 4.25 17.98 -6.78
C SER A 8 2.92 18.52 -6.27
N THR A 9 1.96 17.66 -5.87
CA THR A 9 0.69 18.06 -5.24
C THR A 9 0.74 18.09 -3.71
N ILE A 10 1.77 17.51 -3.10
CA ILE A 10 2.04 17.67 -1.67
C ILE A 10 2.72 19.03 -1.51
N LYS A 11 1.90 20.07 -1.33
CA LYS A 11 2.37 21.42 -1.00
C LYS A 11 3.35 21.33 0.18
N PRO A 12 4.48 22.06 0.17
CA PRO A 12 5.42 22.08 1.27
C PRO A 12 4.79 22.87 2.42
N TYR A 13 3.91 22.25 3.20
CA TYR A 13 3.43 22.81 4.45
C TYR A 13 4.50 22.57 5.51
N ALA A 14 5.55 23.39 5.41
CA ALA A 14 6.20 23.91 6.59
C ALA A 14 5.14 24.59 7.46
N VAL A 15 5.03 24.13 8.71
CA VAL A 15 4.78 24.97 9.90
C VAL A 15 3.79 26.12 9.70
N ILE A 16 2.48 25.91 9.88
CA ILE A 16 1.57 27.00 10.30
C ILE A 16 0.55 26.46 11.32
N SER A 17 0.78 26.89 12.57
CA SER A 17 -0.19 26.97 13.65
C SER A 17 -1.30 27.99 13.32
N LEU A 18 -2.54 27.70 13.73
CA LEU A 18 -3.67 28.65 13.93
C LEU A 18 -4.13 29.57 12.77
N LEU A 19 -5.36 29.34 12.27
CA LEU A 19 -6.46 30.33 12.28
C LEU A 19 -7.76 29.77 11.67
N VAL A 20 -8.85 29.95 12.42
CA VAL A 20 -10.25 29.82 12.00
C VAL A 20 -10.59 30.91 10.97
N LEU A 21 -11.32 30.57 9.89
CA LEU A 21 -12.46 31.33 9.34
C LEU A 21 -12.90 30.79 7.96
N GLY A 22 -14.19 30.44 7.88
CA GLY A 22 -15.13 30.80 6.81
C GLY A 22 -14.87 30.40 5.35
N GLY A 23 -15.82 29.68 4.75
CA GLY A 23 -16.01 29.72 3.29
C GLY A 23 -16.69 28.49 2.71
N ILE A 24 -18.03 28.49 2.70
CA ILE A 24 -18.83 27.59 1.86
C ILE A 24 -18.89 28.21 0.46
N SER A 25 -18.58 27.44 -0.59
CA SER A 25 -18.96 27.69 -2.00
C SER A 25 -18.70 26.37 -2.77
N SER A 26 -19.70 25.51 -2.96
CA SER A 26 -20.73 25.49 -4.01
C SER A 26 -20.32 24.75 -5.30
N LEU A 27 -21.09 23.67 -5.56
CA LEU A 27 -21.51 23.04 -6.84
C LEU A 27 -20.46 22.39 -7.77
N ASN A 28 -20.61 21.10 -8.08
CA ASN A 28 -21.39 20.65 -9.27
C ASN A 28 -21.41 19.10 -9.36
N VAL A 29 -22.58 18.47 -9.35
CA VAL A 29 -22.76 17.06 -9.72
C VAL A 29 -23.60 17.03 -10.98
N ASN A 30 -22.97 16.76 -12.12
CA ASN A 30 -23.70 16.42 -13.34
C ASN A 30 -23.96 14.91 -13.33
N ALA A 31 -25.22 14.56 -13.05
CA ALA A 31 -25.79 13.30 -13.45
C ALA A 31 -26.04 13.34 -14.95
N MET A 32 -25.51 12.38 -15.71
CA MET A 32 -25.98 12.12 -17.06
C MET A 32 -25.89 10.61 -17.31
N GLY A 33 -27.07 9.99 -17.34
CA GLY A 33 -27.23 8.59 -17.69
C GLY A 33 -27.08 8.37 -19.19
N HIS A 34 -26.61 7.18 -19.54
CA HIS A 34 -26.89 6.58 -20.85
C HIS A 34 -27.08 5.08 -20.66
N LYS A 35 -28.22 4.59 -21.14
CA LYS A 35 -28.63 3.18 -21.13
C LYS A 35 -28.08 2.44 -22.36
N SER A 36 -27.95 1.12 -22.15
CA SER A 36 -27.93 0.00 -23.08
C SER A 36 -26.81 -0.07 -24.12
N GLU A 37 -26.03 -1.14 -24.05
CA GLU A 37 -26.20 -2.27 -24.97
C GLU A 37 -25.61 -3.55 -24.37
N ALA A 38 -26.33 -4.65 -24.60
CA ALA A 38 -25.99 -5.98 -24.14
C ALA A 38 -24.96 -6.60 -25.10
N HIS A 39 -23.83 -7.08 -24.58
CA HIS A 39 -23.04 -8.08 -25.27
C HIS A 39 -22.41 -9.08 -24.27
N ASN A 40 -22.59 -10.35 -24.63
CA ASN A 40 -22.16 -11.59 -24.00
C ASN A 40 -20.92 -11.51 -23.09
N ILE A 41 -21.08 -11.89 -21.83
CA ILE A 41 -19.97 -12.29 -20.96
C ILE A 41 -19.92 -13.81 -20.92
N GLU A 42 -19.02 -14.36 -21.72
CA GLU A 42 -18.46 -15.68 -21.47
C GLU A 42 -17.68 -15.62 -20.15
N LYS A 43 -18.23 -16.30 -19.15
CA LYS A 43 -17.79 -16.26 -17.76
C LYS A 43 -16.51 -17.07 -17.59
N SER A 44 -15.37 -16.47 -17.88
CA SER A 44 -14.05 -16.98 -17.45
C SER A 44 -13.91 -16.84 -15.94
N GLN A 45 -14.28 -17.91 -15.25
CA GLN A 45 -14.50 -17.96 -13.81
C GLN A 45 -13.22 -18.30 -13.04
N VAL A 46 -12.19 -17.44 -13.05
CA VAL A 46 -10.97 -17.64 -12.19
C VAL A 46 -10.29 -16.32 -11.76
N GLU A 47 -11.00 -15.27 -11.32
CA GLU A 47 -10.32 -14.06 -10.77
C GLU A 47 -10.97 -13.42 -9.51
N GLY A 48 -12.01 -14.02 -8.94
CA GLY A 48 -12.81 -13.38 -7.88
C GLY A 48 -12.28 -13.47 -6.43
N GLU A 49 -11.52 -14.51 -6.08
CA GLU A 49 -11.21 -14.79 -4.66
C GLU A 49 -10.01 -14.02 -4.11
N SER A 50 -8.98 -13.80 -4.92
CA SER A 50 -7.74 -13.14 -4.46
C SER A 50 -7.99 -11.66 -4.14
N SER A 51 -8.70 -10.94 -5.02
CA SER A 51 -8.98 -9.50 -4.87
C SER A 51 -9.65 -9.15 -3.53
N ASN A 52 -10.62 -9.97 -3.10
CA ASN A 52 -11.35 -9.75 -1.85
C ASN A 52 -10.47 -9.96 -0.60
N LYS A 53 -9.58 -10.95 -0.61
CA LYS A 53 -8.67 -11.23 0.54
C LYS A 53 -7.68 -10.08 0.77
N HIS A 54 -7.14 -9.47 -0.29
CA HIS A 54 -6.22 -8.34 -0.15
C HIS A 54 -6.90 -7.08 0.40
N HIS A 55 -8.13 -6.82 -0.04
CA HIS A 55 -8.91 -5.68 0.43
C HIS A 55 -9.27 -5.81 1.92
N ASP A 56 -9.64 -7.01 2.37
CA ASP A 56 -9.94 -7.28 3.79
C ASP A 56 -8.70 -7.09 4.69
N LYS A 57 -7.53 -7.60 4.27
CA LYS A 57 -6.26 -7.41 4.99
C LYS A 57 -5.90 -5.93 5.13
N MET A 58 -6.09 -5.14 4.07
CA MET A 58 -5.86 -3.69 4.11
C MET A 58 -6.79 -3.02 5.11
N LYS A 59 -8.10 -3.32 5.06
CA LYS A 59 -9.09 -2.78 6.00
C LYS A 59 -8.75 -3.09 7.45
N LYS A 60 -8.41 -4.36 7.76
CA LYS A 60 -7.99 -4.78 9.10
C LYS A 60 -6.76 -4.02 9.58
N HIS A 61 -5.79 -3.81 8.69
CA HIS A 61 -4.58 -3.07 9.03
C HIS A 61 -4.86 -1.60 9.33
N LEU A 62 -5.64 -0.94 8.47
CA LEU A 62 -6.06 0.45 8.66
C LEU A 62 -6.90 0.60 9.93
N HIS A 63 -7.84 -0.30 10.19
CA HIS A 63 -8.66 -0.26 11.41
C HIS A 63 -7.80 -0.34 12.67
N ARG A 64 -6.82 -1.26 12.72
CA ARG A 64 -5.91 -1.36 13.86
C ARG A 64 -5.01 -0.13 14.00
N LEU A 65 -4.55 0.44 12.89
CA LEU A 65 -3.76 1.68 12.92
C LEU A 65 -4.61 2.84 13.45
N ALA A 66 -5.84 2.97 12.94
CA ALA A 66 -6.80 3.98 13.35
C ALA A 66 -7.13 3.92 14.84
N LYS A 67 -7.38 2.72 15.36
CA LYS A 67 -7.62 2.50 16.80
C LYS A 67 -6.40 2.81 17.66
N LYS A 68 -5.19 2.51 17.18
CA LYS A 68 -3.99 2.70 17.98
C LYS A 68 -3.46 4.14 17.98
N LEU A 69 -3.69 4.89 16.90
CA LEU A 69 -3.24 6.28 16.77
C LEU A 69 -4.37 7.29 16.94
N ASP A 70 -5.58 6.83 17.24
CA ASP A 70 -6.77 7.67 17.40
C ASP A 70 -6.98 8.57 16.17
N LEU A 71 -6.87 7.95 14.98
CA LEU A 71 -6.91 8.68 13.71
C LEU A 71 -8.28 9.30 13.44
N THR A 72 -8.28 10.54 12.95
CA THR A 72 -9.49 11.24 12.50
C THR A 72 -10.08 10.62 11.23
N SER A 73 -11.28 11.05 10.85
CA SER A 73 -11.96 10.55 9.65
C SER A 73 -11.17 10.88 8.37
N GLU A 74 -10.57 12.07 8.35
CA GLU A 74 -9.78 12.64 7.26
C GLU A 74 -8.46 11.87 7.11
N GLN A 75 -7.72 11.68 8.22
CA GLN A 75 -6.48 10.91 8.23
C GLN A 75 -6.69 9.46 7.76
N ARG A 76 -7.82 8.84 8.13
CA ARG A 76 -8.16 7.48 7.68
C ARG A 76 -8.36 7.43 6.17
N ASN A 77 -9.02 8.43 5.59
CA ASN A 77 -9.26 8.51 4.15
C ASN A 77 -7.96 8.73 3.38
N GLU A 78 -7.09 9.62 3.84
CA GLU A 78 -5.77 9.85 3.24
C GLU A 78 -4.89 8.60 3.29
N ILE A 79 -4.83 7.93 4.44
CA ILE A 79 -4.06 6.69 4.58
C ILE A 79 -4.65 5.59 3.70
N LYS A 80 -5.98 5.49 3.57
CA LYS A 80 -6.63 4.56 2.65
C LYS A 80 -6.21 4.83 1.20
N ALA A 81 -6.17 6.09 0.78
CA ALA A 81 -5.70 6.48 -0.56
C ALA A 81 -4.24 6.06 -0.79
N ILE A 82 -3.36 6.26 0.20
CA ILE A 82 -1.96 5.77 0.16
C ILE A 82 -1.93 4.24 -0.05
N TYR A 83 -2.78 3.48 0.63
CA TYR A 83 -2.82 2.02 0.44
C TYR A 83 -3.29 1.60 -0.95
N VAL A 84 -4.28 2.30 -1.51
CA VAL A 84 -4.84 2.02 -2.83
C VAL A 84 -3.83 2.36 -3.93
N ALA A 85 -3.20 3.53 -3.86
CA ALA A 85 -2.20 3.97 -4.83
C ALA A 85 -1.00 2.99 -4.90
N MET A 86 -0.62 2.40 -3.77
CA MET A 86 0.49 1.44 -3.70
C MET A 86 0.06 -0.02 -3.85
N LYS A 87 -1.11 -0.28 -4.44
CA LYS A 87 -1.62 -1.63 -4.73
C LYS A 87 -1.12 -2.14 -6.09
N GLU A 88 -0.96 -1.25 -7.07
CA GLU A 88 -0.55 -1.63 -8.43
C GLU A 88 0.87 -2.16 -8.46
N ASP A 89 1.81 -1.47 -7.79
CA ASP A 89 3.21 -1.89 -7.72
C ASP A 89 3.40 -3.26 -7.02
N ARG A 90 2.51 -3.61 -6.09
CA ARG A 90 2.61 -4.85 -5.29
C ARG A 90 2.37 -6.14 -6.06
N LYS A 91 1.59 -6.13 -7.14
CA LYS A 91 1.20 -7.38 -7.82
C LYS A 91 2.41 -8.06 -8.48
N ALA A 92 3.31 -7.26 -9.08
CA ALA A 92 4.53 -7.76 -9.70
C ALA A 92 5.51 -8.32 -8.65
N ASP A 93 5.57 -7.67 -7.49
CA ASP A 93 6.40 -8.11 -6.36
C ASP A 93 5.91 -9.44 -5.76
N GLU A 94 4.60 -9.64 -5.68
CA GLU A 94 4.03 -10.84 -5.05
C GLU A 94 4.36 -12.12 -5.80
N LYS A 95 4.28 -12.11 -7.14
CA LYS A 95 4.69 -13.26 -7.97
C LYS A 95 6.17 -13.59 -7.82
N SER A 96 7.02 -12.55 -7.82
CA SER A 96 8.46 -12.71 -7.66
C SER A 96 8.82 -13.30 -6.29
N LEU A 97 8.16 -12.83 -5.22
CA LEU A 97 8.35 -13.34 -3.87
C LEU A 97 7.81 -14.77 -3.68
N SER A 98 6.72 -15.15 -4.34
CA SER A 98 6.23 -16.54 -4.31
C SER A 98 7.28 -17.48 -4.91
N SER A 99 7.80 -17.13 -6.08
CA SER A 99 8.82 -17.91 -6.76
C SER A 99 10.11 -18.03 -5.95
N PHE A 100 10.54 -16.97 -5.26
CA PHE A 100 11.66 -17.04 -4.30
C PHE A 100 11.39 -18.05 -3.18
N LYS A 101 10.19 -18.00 -2.57
CA LYS A 101 9.82 -18.93 -1.48
C LYS A 101 9.79 -20.37 -1.95
N GLU A 102 9.28 -20.65 -3.14
CA GLU A 102 9.25 -22.00 -3.71
C GLU A 102 10.66 -22.55 -3.92
N GLN A 103 11.56 -21.78 -4.54
CA GLN A 103 12.96 -22.16 -4.73
C GLN A 103 13.68 -22.38 -3.40
N MET A 104 13.46 -21.51 -2.41
CA MET A 104 14.05 -21.66 -1.08
C MET A 104 13.50 -22.89 -0.35
N ASN A 105 12.20 -23.15 -0.42
CA ASN A 105 11.59 -24.34 0.16
C ASN A 105 12.12 -25.63 -0.49
N SER A 106 12.37 -25.61 -1.80
CA SER A 106 12.99 -26.73 -2.50
C SER A 106 14.43 -26.97 -2.02
N LEU A 107 15.20 -25.89 -1.82
CA LEU A 107 16.57 -25.98 -1.29
C LEU A 107 16.59 -26.54 0.13
N LEU A 108 15.68 -26.10 1.00
CA LEU A 108 15.59 -26.55 2.40
C LEU A 108 15.11 -27.99 2.55
N LYS A 109 14.35 -28.51 1.58
CA LYS A 109 13.90 -29.92 1.55
C LYS A 109 14.92 -30.87 0.95
N ALA A 110 15.99 -30.37 0.34
CA ALA A 110 17.06 -31.21 -0.17
C ALA A 110 17.77 -31.95 0.99
N GLY A 111 18.23 -33.17 0.76
CA GLY A 111 18.90 -33.97 1.79
C GLY A 111 20.20 -33.36 2.34
N LYS A 112 20.77 -32.37 1.64
CA LYS A 112 21.89 -31.53 2.08
C LYS A 112 21.67 -30.10 1.62
N PHE A 113 22.08 -29.14 2.44
CA PHE A 113 22.02 -27.73 2.08
C PHE A 113 23.12 -27.37 1.07
N ASP A 114 22.75 -26.65 0.01
CA ASP A 114 23.65 -26.25 -1.08
C ASP A 114 23.84 -24.73 -1.04
N GLU A 115 24.97 -24.30 -0.48
CA GLU A 115 25.31 -22.89 -0.30
C GLU A 115 25.50 -22.12 -1.62
N ALA A 116 25.95 -22.81 -2.67
CA ALA A 116 26.09 -22.22 -4.00
C ALA A 116 24.72 -21.91 -4.59
N LYS A 117 23.76 -22.84 -4.49
CA LYS A 117 22.37 -22.60 -4.91
C LYS A 117 21.69 -21.52 -4.07
N PHE A 118 21.96 -21.47 -2.76
CA PHE A 118 21.46 -20.38 -1.93
C PHE A 118 21.87 -19.02 -2.46
N SER A 119 23.17 -18.83 -2.73
CA SER A 119 23.73 -17.57 -3.23
C SER A 119 23.11 -17.19 -4.58
N VAL A 120 23.03 -18.13 -5.53
CA VAL A 120 22.41 -17.91 -6.84
C VAL A 120 20.94 -17.50 -6.73
N ILE A 121 20.16 -18.17 -5.86
CA ILE A 121 18.76 -17.78 -5.60
C ILE A 121 18.73 -16.37 -5.02
N TYR A 122 19.57 -16.04 -4.05
CA TYR A 122 19.52 -14.73 -3.40
C TYR A 122 19.90 -13.58 -4.34
N ASP A 123 20.95 -13.74 -5.14
CA ASP A 123 21.41 -12.74 -6.11
C ASP A 123 20.33 -12.44 -7.15
N LYS A 124 19.61 -13.48 -7.60
CA LYS A 124 18.48 -13.35 -8.54
C LYS A 124 17.37 -12.44 -8.01
N TYR A 125 17.08 -12.46 -6.72
CA TYR A 125 15.97 -11.71 -6.11
C TYR A 125 16.41 -10.45 -5.35
N GLN A 126 17.71 -10.16 -5.25
CA GLN A 126 18.25 -9.00 -4.53
C GLN A 126 17.58 -7.68 -4.96
N LYS A 127 17.40 -7.48 -6.28
CA LYS A 127 16.74 -6.29 -6.82
C LYS A 127 15.27 -6.21 -6.40
N ASN A 128 14.54 -7.33 -6.41
CA ASN A 128 13.15 -7.39 -5.95
C ASN A 128 13.06 -7.04 -4.45
N PHE A 129 13.97 -7.55 -3.62
CA PHE A 129 14.00 -7.20 -2.20
C PHE A 129 14.23 -5.70 -1.98
N LYS A 130 15.14 -5.09 -2.75
CA LYS A 130 15.39 -3.65 -2.72
C LYS A 130 14.13 -2.86 -3.09
N MET A 131 13.42 -3.26 -4.15
CA MET A 131 12.16 -2.62 -4.57
C MET A 131 11.09 -2.71 -3.47
N VAL A 132 10.83 -3.92 -2.96
CA VAL A 132 9.86 -4.15 -1.87
C VAL A 132 10.21 -3.32 -0.62
N ALA A 133 11.50 -3.25 -0.28
CA ALA A 133 11.97 -2.45 0.86
C ALA A 133 11.72 -0.96 0.63
N MET A 134 12.04 -0.45 -0.56
CA MET A 134 11.80 0.94 -0.96
C MET A 134 10.31 1.29 -0.94
N GLU A 135 9.43 0.43 -1.46
CA GLU A 135 7.98 0.65 -1.40
C GLU A 135 7.45 0.69 0.02
N LYS A 136 7.92 -0.22 0.89
CA LYS A 136 7.59 -0.20 2.31
C LYS A 136 8.05 1.10 2.96
N ALA A 137 9.25 1.59 2.64
CA ALA A 137 9.78 2.85 3.15
C ALA A 137 8.94 4.05 2.68
N LYS A 138 8.66 4.15 1.38
CA LYS A 138 7.81 5.21 0.79
C LYS A 138 6.43 5.25 1.44
N ARG A 139 5.81 4.09 1.65
CA ARG A 139 4.51 3.99 2.30
C ARG A 139 4.53 4.52 3.72
N ARG A 140 5.53 4.11 4.50
CA ARG A 140 5.69 4.54 5.90
C ARG A 140 5.91 6.04 5.97
N HIS A 141 6.78 6.55 5.11
CA HIS A 141 7.02 7.98 4.99
C HIS A 141 5.72 8.74 4.69
N ALA A 142 4.97 8.31 3.67
CA ALA A 142 3.69 8.93 3.33
C ALA A 142 2.69 8.91 4.49
N ILE A 143 2.59 7.79 5.23
CA ILE A 143 1.73 7.71 6.42
C ILE A 143 2.19 8.69 7.49
N LEU A 144 3.49 8.80 7.78
CA LEU A 144 4.01 9.73 8.79
C LEU A 144 3.62 11.19 8.50
N GLN A 145 3.59 11.59 7.23
CA GLN A 145 3.20 12.96 6.83
C GLN A 145 1.72 13.28 7.08
N VAL A 146 0.87 12.27 7.27
CA VAL A 146 -0.57 12.45 7.61
C VAL A 146 -0.79 12.56 9.13
N LEU A 147 0.18 12.11 9.93
CA LEU A 147 0.07 12.01 11.38
C LEU A 147 0.52 13.29 12.08
N THR A 148 -0.12 13.61 13.21
CA THR A 148 0.37 14.65 14.12
C THR A 148 1.69 14.23 14.79
N PRO A 149 2.49 15.18 15.34
CA PRO A 149 3.77 14.84 15.98
C PRO A 149 3.65 13.78 17.09
N GLU A 150 2.61 13.87 17.91
CA GLU A 150 2.32 12.90 18.97
C GLU A 150 2.01 11.51 18.39
N GLN A 151 1.18 11.45 17.34
CA GLN A 151 0.85 10.22 16.64
C GLN A 151 2.05 9.60 15.92
N GLN A 152 2.96 10.41 15.36
CA GLN A 152 4.22 9.94 14.76
C GLN A 152 5.09 9.23 15.80
N THR A 153 5.25 9.82 16.98
CA THR A 153 6.01 9.23 18.08
C THR A 153 5.42 7.88 18.48
N LYS A 154 4.09 7.82 18.68
CA LYS A 154 3.36 6.58 18.99
C LYS A 154 3.53 5.53 17.88
N TYR A 155 3.44 5.95 16.62
CA TYR A 155 3.62 5.07 15.45
C TYR A 155 5.01 4.45 15.39
N LEU A 156 6.06 5.23 15.64
CA LEU A 156 7.45 4.75 15.64
C LEU A 156 7.71 3.79 16.80
N THR A 157 7.20 4.06 18.00
CA THR A 157 7.31 3.15 19.15
C THR A 157 6.62 1.82 18.89
N MET A 158 5.38 1.85 18.41
CA MET A 158 4.64 0.64 18.01
C MET A 158 5.37 -0.20 16.96
N ARG A 159 6.27 0.43 16.19
CA ARG A 159 7.00 -0.21 15.11
C ARG A 159 8.27 -0.92 15.56
N LYS A 160 8.88 -0.52 16.68
CA LYS A 160 10.05 -1.17 17.28
C LYS A 160 9.72 -2.55 17.85
N HIS A 161 8.51 -2.72 18.40
CA HIS A 161 8.09 -3.96 19.07
C HIS A 161 7.46 -5.01 18.13
N ARG A 162 7.81 -4.99 16.84
CA ARG A 162 7.04 -5.68 15.81
C ARG A 162 7.90 -6.18 14.67
#